data_AF-A0A7Y5CUJ5-F1
#
_entry.id   AF-A0A7Y5CUJ5-F1
#
_cell.length_a   1.000
_cell.length_b   1.000
_cell.length_c   1.000
_cell.angle_alpha   90.00
_cell.angle_beta   90.00
_cell.angle_gamma   90.00
#
_symmetry.space_group_name_H-M   'P 1'
#
loop_
_entity.id
_entity.type
_entity.pdbx_description
1 polymer ?
#
loop_
_entity_poly.entity_id
_entity_poly.type
_entity_poly.pdbx_seq_one_letter_code
_entity_poly.pdbx_strand_id
1 'polypeptide(L)' 'MENSTKSLGQGARSTWTGLLMSAIQVAVIGFVVLQAKEWFDAGTFDTPATALDAGLIAGATFLLNAILKLTKA' A
#
# COMPACT_ATOMS: atom_id res chain seq x y z
N MET A 1 -19.98 20.22 -25.42
CA MET A 1 -19.61 18.78 -25.33
C MET A 1 -18.19 18.55 -24.81
N GLU A 2 -17.54 19.55 -24.19
CA GLU A 2 -16.13 19.46 -23.72
C GLU A 2 -15.98 19.05 -22.24
N ASN A 3 -17.07 19.06 -21.46
CA ASN A 3 -17.02 18.76 -20.02
C ASN A 3 -17.12 17.26 -19.67
N SER A 4 -17.56 16.40 -20.59
CA SER A 4 -17.80 14.99 -20.28
C SER A 4 -16.54 14.12 -20.31
N THR A 5 -15.48 14.55 -20.99
CA THR A 5 -14.22 13.79 -21.10
C THR A 5 -13.27 13.99 -19.92
N LYS A 6 -13.36 15.12 -19.21
CA LYS A 6 -12.54 15.39 -18.00
C LYS A 6 -12.95 14.51 -16.81
N SER A 7 -14.25 14.21 -16.67
CA SER A 7 -14.80 13.38 -15.59
C SER A 7 -14.31 11.93 -15.64
N LEU A 8 -14.32 11.32 -16.83
CA LEU A 8 -13.95 9.91 -17.00
C LEU A 8 -12.46 9.63 -16.78
N GLY A 9 -11.59 10.60 -17.10
CA GLY A 9 -10.15 10.51 -16.84
C GLY A 9 -9.77 10.74 -15.37
N GLN A 10 -10.60 11.46 -14.62
CA GLN A 10 -10.34 11.82 -13.22
C GLN A 10 -10.81 10.73 -12.24
N GLY A 11 -11.91 10.03 -12.55
CA GLY A 11 -12.39 8.88 -11.77
C GLY A 11 -11.47 7.65 -11.85
N ALA A 12 -10.91 7.34 -13.03
CA ALA A 12 -10.00 6.20 -13.19
C ALA A 12 -8.60 6.44 -12.60
N ARG A 13 -8.09 7.70 -12.69
CA ARG A 13 -6.83 8.10 -12.03
C ARG A 13 -6.96 8.20 -10.51
N SER A 14 -8.14 8.56 -9.97
CA SER A 14 -8.31 8.65 -8.51
C SER A 14 -8.23 7.29 -7.82
N THR A 15 -8.68 6.21 -8.47
CA THR A 15 -8.73 4.90 -7.83
C THR A 15 -7.38 4.17 -7.80
N TRP A 16 -6.55 4.26 -8.85
CA TRP A 16 -5.20 3.65 -8.83
C TRP A 16 -4.24 4.42 -7.92
N THR A 17 -4.37 5.75 -7.87
CA THR A 17 -3.65 6.58 -6.90
C THR A 17 -4.07 6.23 -5.48
N GLY A 18 -5.37 6.00 -5.23
CA GLY A 18 -5.87 5.53 -3.94
C GLY A 18 -5.31 4.16 -3.54
N LEU A 19 -5.20 3.21 -4.48
CA LEU A 19 -4.58 1.91 -4.25
C LEU A 19 -3.11 2.03 -3.85
N LEU A 20 -2.36 2.87 -4.54
CA LEU A 20 -0.96 3.13 -4.23
C LEU A 20 -0.80 3.78 -2.84
N MET A 21 -1.64 4.78 -2.52
CA MET A 21 -1.61 5.44 -1.22
C MET A 21 -1.98 4.48 -0.08
N SER A 22 -2.92 3.58 -0.30
CA SER A 22 -3.24 2.51 0.66
C SER A 22 -2.05 1.58 0.88
N ALA A 23 -1.35 1.18 -0.18
CA ALA A 23 -0.15 0.36 -0.06
C ALA A 23 0.97 1.07 0.72
N ILE A 24 1.18 2.36 0.48
CA ILE A 24 2.15 3.17 1.22
C ILE A 24 1.77 3.24 2.71
N GLN A 25 0.49 3.47 3.03
CA GLN A 25 0.02 3.46 4.43
C GLN A 25 0.27 2.12 5.10
N VAL A 26 -0.02 1.01 4.41
CA VAL A 26 0.24 -0.33 4.93
C VAL A 26 1.73 -0.56 5.15
N ALA A 27 2.60 -0.07 4.25
CA ALA A 27 4.05 -0.15 4.42
C ALA A 27 4.51 0.59 5.69
N VAL A 28 4.04 1.83 5.88
CA VAL A 28 4.43 2.65 7.04
C VAL A 28 3.92 2.04 8.35
N ILE A 29 2.65 1.62 8.40
CA ILE A 29 2.06 1.01 9.59
C ILE A 29 2.76 -0.33 9.89
N GLY A 30 2.94 -1.17 8.86
CA GLY A 30 3.63 -2.45 8.98
C GLY A 30 5.05 -2.29 9.51
N PHE A 31 5.80 -1.32 8.97
CA PHE A 31 7.15 -1.01 9.44
C PHE A 31 7.15 -0.62 10.92
N VAL A 32 6.29 0.31 11.35
CA VAL A 32 6.24 0.74 12.76
C VAL A 32 5.88 -0.41 13.69
N VAL A 33 4.90 -1.24 13.31
CA VAL A 33 4.47 -2.38 14.12
C VAL A 33 5.57 -3.45 14.22
N LEU A 34 6.26 -3.75 13.12
CA LEU A 34 7.36 -4.70 13.10
C LEU A 34 8.56 -4.19 13.90
N GLN A 35 8.90 -2.90 13.81
CA GLN A 35 9.95 -2.29 14.63
C GLN A 35 9.62 -2.39 16.12
N ALA A 36 8.37 -2.12 16.50
CA ALA A 36 7.94 -2.28 17.88
C ALA A 36 8.06 -3.74 18.33
N LYS A 37 7.65 -4.69 17.48
CA LYS A 37 7.78 -6.12 17.76
C LYS A 37 9.24 -6.55 17.95
N GLU A 38 10.14 -6.18 17.04
CA GLU A 38 11.56 -6.52 17.15
C GLU A 38 12.19 -5.96 18.43
N TRP A 39 11.82 -4.74 18.81
CA TRP A 39 12.25 -4.16 20.07
C TRP A 39 11.77 -4.96 21.29
N PHE A 40 10.51 -5.41 21.29
CA PHE A 40 9.97 -6.25 22.37
C PHE A 40 10.60 -7.64 22.41
N ASP A 41 10.87 -8.25 21.25
CA ASP A 41 11.34 -9.64 21.16
C ASP A 41 12.87 -9.76 21.35
N ALA A 42 13.64 -8.85 20.74
CA ALA A 42 15.09 -8.92 20.66
C ALA A 42 15.82 -7.77 21.37
N GLY A 43 15.10 -6.75 21.87
CA GLY A 43 15.70 -5.56 22.50
C GLY A 43 16.54 -4.70 21.55
N THR A 44 16.42 -4.92 20.24
CA THR A 44 17.18 -4.24 19.19
C THR A 44 16.29 -3.99 17.98
N PHE A 45 16.66 -3.02 17.13
CA PHE A 45 15.95 -2.70 15.90
C PHE A 45 16.74 -3.19 14.68
N ASP A 46 16.22 -4.15 13.92
CA ASP A 46 16.77 -4.57 12.63
C ASP A 46 16.02 -3.86 11.49
N THR A 47 16.42 -2.61 11.29
CA THR A 47 15.72 -1.71 10.36
C THR A 47 15.71 -2.17 8.90
N PRO A 48 16.81 -2.71 8.35
CA PRO A 48 16.81 -3.26 6.99
C PRO A 48 15.87 -4.44 6.83
N ALA A 49 15.88 -5.41 7.77
CA ALA A 49 15.03 -6.59 7.70
C ALA A 49 13.54 -6.21 7.82
N THR A 50 13.21 -5.39 8.81
CA THR A 50 11.84 -4.89 9.02
C THR A 50 11.32 -4.08 7.83
N ALA A 51 12.17 -3.28 7.16
CA ALA A 51 11.77 -2.54 5.97
C ALA A 51 11.39 -3.46 4.79
N LEU A 52 12.13 -4.55 4.60
CA LEU A 52 11.81 -5.55 3.57
C LEU A 52 10.49 -6.25 3.85
N ASP A 53 10.27 -6.67 5.10
CA ASP A 53 9.03 -7.34 5.51
C ASP A 53 7.81 -6.42 5.37
N ALA A 54 7.93 -5.17 5.82
CA ALA A 54 6.87 -4.17 5.65
C ALA A 54 6.58 -3.88 4.17
N GLY A 55 7.62 -3.82 3.33
CA GLY A 55 7.49 -3.66 1.88
C GLY A 55 6.79 -4.86 1.23
N LEU A 56 7.10 -6.08 1.65
CA LEU A 56 6.43 -7.31 1.20
C LEU A 56 4.94 -7.31 1.55
N ILE A 57 4.58 -6.94 2.78
CA ILE A 57 3.17 -6.83 3.22
C ILE A 57 2.42 -5.79 2.39
N ALA A 58 3.04 -4.62 2.17
CA ALA A 58 2.47 -3.56 1.35
C ALA A 58 2.30 -3.98 -0.11
N GLY A 59 3.30 -4.65 -0.68
CA GLY A 59 3.27 -5.18 -2.04
C GLY A 59 2.17 -6.24 -2.23
N ALA A 60 2.04 -7.18 -1.28
CA ALA A 60 0.97 -8.19 -1.30
C ALA A 60 -0.42 -7.54 -1.21
N THR A 61 -0.56 -6.52 -0.36
CA THR A 61 -1.81 -5.76 -0.21
C THR A 61 -2.16 -4.98 -1.47
N PHE A 62 -1.17 -4.33 -2.10
CA PHE A 62 -1.35 -3.65 -3.37
C PHE A 62 -1.79 -4.63 -4.46
N LEU A 63 -1.11 -5.77 -4.59
CA LEU A 63 -1.40 -6.78 -5.60
C LEU A 63 -2.81 -7.36 -5.42
N LEU A 64 -3.21 -7.69 -4.19
CA LEU A 64 -4.55 -8.16 -3.88
C LEU A 64 -5.61 -7.13 -4.31
N ASN A 65 -5.43 -5.87 -3.93
CA ASN A 65 -6.39 -4.83 -4.28
C ASN A 65 -6.40 -4.51 -5.78
N ALA A 66 -5.26 -4.63 -6.47
CA ALA A 66 -5.19 -4.52 -7.92
C ALA A 66 -5.95 -5.66 -8.62
N ILE A 67 -5.79 -6.91 -8.16
CA ILE A 67 -6.53 -8.07 -8.68
C ILE A 67 -8.03 -7.89 -8.45
N LEU A 68 -8.46 -7.50 -7.24
CA LEU A 68 -9.87 -7.26 -6.93
C LEU A 68 -10.50 -6.16 -7.80
N LYS A 69 -9.71 -5.15 -8.17
CA LYS A 69 -10.16 -4.12 -9.11
C LYS A 69 -10.34 -4.66 -10.53
N LEU A 70 -9.41 -5.50 -10.99
CA LEU A 70 -9.46 -6.09 -12.34
C LEU A 70 -10.57 -7.14 -12.50
N THR A 71 -10.94 -7.83 -11.42
CA THR A 71 -12.02 -8.85 -11.45
C THR A 71 -13.42 -8.28 -11.22
N LYS A 72 -13.52 -7.07 -10.65
CA LYS A 72 -14.79 -6.35 -10.44
C LYS A 72 -15.06 -5.25 -11.50
N ALA A 73 -14.17 -5.08 -12.46
CA ALA A 73 -14.31 -4.16 -13.60
C ALA A 73 -15.07 -4.83 -14.75
#